data_AF-A0A453E495-F1
#
_entry.id   AF-A0A453E495-F1
#
_cell.length_a   1.000
_cell.length_b   1.000
_cell.length_c   1.000
_cell.angle_alpha   90.00
_cell.angle_beta   90.00
_cell.angle_gamma   90.00
#
_symmetry.space_group_name_H-M   'P 1'
#
loop_
_entity.id
_entity.type
_entity.pdbx_description
1 polymer ?
#
loop_
_entity_poly.entity_id
_entity_poly.type
_entity_poly.pdbx_seq_one_letter_code
_entity_poly.pdbx_strand_id
1 'polypeptide(L)'
;SKIAEDIMSEQDENCASTDDSEEGAKICKMLEQAAEPEVMMAGLTSEQMISFSSYQAKQKEARQNEVAKKVENALEVAGLSSRDVTPFLKVRVTGLAHKISATKTINKEGLITIWNPTEKQKADLVEGQVYIATGLLPSAHCTNILYLHARGSSTMWKPLASAQAADFQPFFTPRKAVELSLIGEVPLAR
;
A
#
# COMPACT_ATOMS: atom_id res chain seq x y z
N SER A 1 10.69 -21.44 -8.04
CA SER A 1 9.73 -20.78 -8.96
C SER A 1 10.42 -20.76 -10.30
N LYS A 2 9.81 -21.29 -11.36
CA LYS A 2 10.47 -21.51 -12.66
C LYS A 2 11.20 -20.26 -13.18
N ILE A 3 10.61 -19.08 -12.99
CA ILE A 3 11.21 -17.78 -13.34
C ILE A 3 12.51 -17.50 -12.57
N ALA A 4 12.57 -17.81 -11.27
CA ALA A 4 13.77 -17.58 -10.47
C ALA A 4 14.89 -18.57 -10.81
N GLU A 5 14.53 -19.81 -11.12
CA GLU A 5 15.46 -20.86 -11.55
C GLU A 5 16.03 -20.54 -12.95
N ASP A 6 15.20 -20.06 -13.88
CA ASP A 6 15.61 -19.65 -15.22
C ASP A 6 16.58 -18.43 -15.16
N ILE A 7 16.26 -17.40 -14.36
CA ILE A 7 17.13 -16.22 -14.17
C ILE A 7 18.49 -16.57 -13.55
N MET A 8 18.54 -17.57 -12.68
CA MET A 8 19.80 -18.06 -12.08
C MET A 8 20.62 -18.86 -13.08
N SER A 9 19.98 -19.69 -13.91
CA SER A 9 20.66 -20.55 -14.88
C SER A 9 21.35 -19.79 -16.02
N GLU A 10 20.81 -18.65 -16.44
CA GLU A 10 21.40 -17.82 -17.51
C GLU A 10 22.60 -16.97 -17.06
N GLN A 11 22.88 -16.91 -15.75
CA GLN A 11 23.96 -16.08 -15.20
C GLN A 11 25.34 -16.74 -15.24
N ASP A 12 25.41 -18.06 -15.33
CA ASP A 12 26.68 -18.78 -15.41
C ASP A 12 27.39 -18.58 -16.76
N GLU A 13 26.68 -18.10 -17.80
CA GLU A 13 27.22 -18.05 -19.17
C GLU A 13 27.74 -16.68 -19.64
N ASN A 14 27.53 -15.57 -18.92
CA ASN A 14 27.82 -14.24 -19.47
C ASN A 14 28.66 -13.35 -18.56
N CYS A 15 29.99 -13.48 -18.68
CA CYS A 15 30.98 -12.57 -18.09
C CYS A 15 31.71 -11.70 -19.15
N ALA A 16 31.09 -11.45 -20.30
CA ALA A 16 31.70 -10.66 -21.36
C ALA A 16 31.45 -9.15 -21.16
N SER A 17 32.32 -8.48 -20.38
CA SER A 17 32.38 -7.02 -20.39
C SER A 17 33.10 -6.51 -21.65
N THR A 18 32.64 -5.40 -22.22
CA THR A 18 33.08 -4.88 -23.52
C THR A 18 34.30 -3.96 -23.50
N ASP A 19 34.94 -3.74 -22.34
CA ASP A 19 36.14 -2.89 -22.25
C ASP A 19 37.31 -3.66 -21.63
N ASP A 20 37.95 -4.46 -22.48
CA ASP A 20 39.12 -5.27 -22.15
C ASP A 20 40.41 -4.46 -21.95
N SER A 21 40.34 -3.13 -22.09
CA SER A 21 41.51 -2.26 -22.06
C SER A 21 41.91 -1.81 -20.65
N GLU A 22 40.96 -1.76 -19.70
CA GLU A 22 41.16 -1.35 -18.31
C GLU A 22 42.07 -2.34 -17.56
N GLU A 23 42.98 -1.83 -16.72
CA GLU A 23 43.92 -2.66 -15.97
C GLU A 23 43.20 -3.68 -15.07
N GLY A 24 42.10 -3.28 -14.43
CA GLY A 24 41.28 -4.17 -13.62
C GLY A 24 40.66 -5.34 -14.41
N ALA A 25 40.28 -5.11 -15.68
CA ALA A 25 39.76 -6.16 -16.56
C ALA A 25 40.85 -7.19 -16.91
N LYS A 26 42.07 -6.71 -17.19
CA LYS A 26 43.23 -7.57 -17.46
C LYS A 26 43.60 -8.42 -16.25
N ILE A 27 43.64 -7.83 -15.06
CA ILE A 27 43.89 -8.55 -13.80
C ILE A 27 42.81 -9.60 -13.56
N CYS A 28 41.53 -9.28 -13.78
CA CYS A 28 40.43 -10.23 -13.62
C CYS A 28 40.59 -11.44 -14.54
N LYS A 29 40.89 -11.22 -15.83
CA LYS A 29 41.12 -12.32 -16.80
C LYS A 29 42.32 -13.19 -16.43
N MET A 30 43.40 -12.57 -15.95
CA MET A 30 44.56 -13.33 -15.48
C MET A 30 44.18 -14.20 -14.28
N LEU A 31 43.41 -13.67 -13.33
CA LEU A 31 42.96 -14.42 -12.14
C LEU A 31 42.02 -15.57 -12.50
N GLU A 32 41.10 -15.38 -13.46
CA GLU A 32 40.20 -16.43 -13.95
C GLU A 32 40.94 -17.60 -14.60
N GLN A 33 42.11 -17.35 -15.21
CA GLN A 33 42.92 -18.35 -15.91
C GLN A 33 44.07 -18.91 -15.06
N ALA A 34 44.33 -18.35 -13.88
CA ALA A 34 45.44 -18.76 -13.03
C ALA A 34 45.16 -20.12 -12.35
N ALA A 35 46.18 -20.96 -12.27
CA ALA A 35 46.10 -22.23 -11.53
C ALA A 35 46.01 -22.02 -10.01
N GLU A 36 46.58 -20.93 -9.50
CA GLU A 36 46.58 -20.54 -8.09
C GLU A 36 46.28 -19.02 -7.95
N PRO A 37 45.01 -18.61 -8.12
CA PRO A 37 44.63 -17.20 -8.17
C PRO A 37 44.93 -16.45 -6.85
N GLU A 38 44.85 -17.12 -5.70
CA GLU A 38 45.14 -16.53 -4.40
C GLU A 38 46.61 -16.15 -4.24
N VAL A 39 47.52 -16.98 -4.76
CA VAL A 39 48.97 -16.73 -4.75
C VAL A 39 49.31 -15.56 -5.67
N MET A 40 48.67 -15.49 -6.84
CA MET A 40 48.86 -14.39 -7.76
C MET A 40 48.31 -13.07 -7.21
N MET A 41 47.16 -13.11 -6.53
CA MET A 41 46.55 -11.94 -5.89
C MET A 41 47.43 -11.36 -4.78
N ALA A 42 48.14 -12.21 -4.01
CA ALA A 42 49.09 -11.77 -3.00
C ALA A 42 50.32 -11.04 -3.58
N GLY A 43 50.61 -11.24 -4.88
CA GLY A 43 51.70 -10.58 -5.59
C GLY A 43 51.34 -9.25 -6.26
N LEU A 44 50.07 -8.84 -6.23
CA LEU A 44 49.61 -7.59 -6.85
C LEU A 44 50.04 -6.36 -6.03
N THR A 45 50.32 -5.26 -6.73
CA THR A 45 50.57 -3.97 -6.05
C THR A 45 49.28 -3.37 -5.49
N SER A 46 49.40 -2.42 -4.57
CA SER A 46 48.22 -1.72 -4.00
C SER A 46 47.38 -0.99 -5.04
N GLU A 47 48.01 -0.40 -6.06
CA GLU A 47 47.32 0.28 -7.16
C GLU A 47 46.55 -0.72 -8.02
N GLN A 48 47.16 -1.87 -8.33
CA GLN A 48 46.53 -2.96 -9.07
C GLN A 48 45.34 -3.57 -8.32
N MET A 49 45.47 -3.72 -6.99
CA MET A 49 44.36 -4.19 -6.14
C MET A 49 43.17 -3.22 -6.15
N ILE A 50 43.42 -1.91 -6.18
CA ILE A 50 42.37 -0.90 -6.28
C ILE A 50 41.68 -0.95 -7.66
N SER A 51 42.47 -1.00 -8.75
CA SER A 51 41.96 -1.14 -10.12
C SER A 51 41.11 -2.40 -10.28
N PHE A 52 41.57 -3.54 -9.76
CA PHE A 52 40.83 -4.80 -9.76
C PHE A 52 39.53 -4.72 -8.95
N SER A 53 39.58 -4.17 -7.74
CA SER A 53 38.40 -4.04 -6.87
C SER A 53 37.34 -3.13 -7.49
N SER A 54 37.76 -2.02 -8.12
CA SER A 54 36.88 -1.10 -8.84
C SER A 54 36.18 -1.79 -10.02
N TYR A 55 36.94 -2.54 -10.82
CA TYR A 55 36.39 -3.31 -11.93
C TYR A 55 35.39 -4.38 -11.44
N GLN A 56 35.72 -5.12 -10.38
CA GLN A 56 34.82 -6.11 -9.79
C GLN A 56 33.52 -5.48 -9.27
N ALA A 57 33.61 -4.30 -8.64
CA ALA A 57 32.44 -3.56 -8.18
C ALA A 57 31.54 -3.15 -9.35
N LYS A 58 32.11 -2.59 -10.44
CA LYS A 58 31.37 -2.27 -11.67
C LYS A 58 30.69 -3.51 -12.27
N GLN A 59 31.40 -4.63 -12.31
CA GLN A 59 30.88 -5.88 -12.88
C GLN A 59 29.71 -6.42 -12.04
N LYS A 60 29.82 -6.36 -10.71
CA LYS A 60 28.75 -6.74 -9.78
C LYS A 60 27.51 -5.85 -9.92
N GLU A 61 27.72 -4.53 -10.06
CA GLU A 61 26.64 -3.58 -10.31
C GLU A 61 25.94 -3.84 -11.65
N ALA A 62 26.70 -4.05 -12.72
CA ALA A 62 26.15 -4.40 -14.03
C ALA A 62 25.32 -5.69 -13.99
N ARG A 63 25.82 -6.74 -13.32
CA ARG A 63 25.08 -8.00 -13.12
C ARG A 63 23.80 -7.76 -12.31
N GLN A 64 23.88 -6.99 -11.24
CA GLN A 64 22.71 -6.69 -10.42
C GLN A 64 21.63 -5.93 -11.20
N ASN A 65 22.03 -4.97 -12.04
CA ASN A 65 21.13 -4.22 -12.91
C ASN A 65 20.48 -5.13 -13.98
N GLU A 66 21.24 -6.06 -14.57
CA GLU A 66 20.67 -7.01 -15.53
C GLU A 66 19.61 -7.90 -14.86
N VAL A 67 19.91 -8.44 -13.67
CA VAL A 67 18.96 -9.24 -12.90
C VAL A 67 17.71 -8.45 -12.56
N ALA A 68 17.86 -7.21 -12.07
CA ALA A 68 16.73 -6.34 -11.76
C ALA A 68 15.83 -6.13 -12.98
N LYS A 69 16.43 -5.87 -14.16
CA LYS A 69 15.70 -5.69 -15.42
C LYS A 69 14.99 -6.96 -15.87
N LYS A 70 15.62 -8.13 -15.75
CA LYS A 70 14.98 -9.42 -16.07
C LYS A 70 13.79 -9.69 -15.15
N VAL A 71 13.91 -9.41 -13.85
CA VAL A 71 12.82 -9.55 -12.88
C VAL A 71 11.67 -8.60 -13.21
N GLU A 72 11.96 -7.32 -13.49
CA GLU A 72 10.95 -6.34 -13.88
C GLU A 72 10.18 -6.77 -15.14
N ASN A 73 10.89 -7.20 -16.19
CA ASN A 73 10.28 -7.71 -17.41
C ASN A 73 9.42 -8.96 -17.13
N ALA A 74 9.89 -9.88 -16.29
CA ALA A 74 9.13 -11.08 -15.95
C ALA A 74 7.84 -10.74 -15.17
N LEU A 75 7.90 -9.74 -14.27
CA LEU A 75 6.73 -9.23 -13.57
C LEU A 75 5.75 -8.56 -14.54
N GLU A 76 6.24 -7.81 -15.52
CA GLU A 76 5.40 -7.19 -16.54
C GLU A 76 4.72 -8.22 -17.45
N VAL A 77 5.46 -9.19 -17.98
CA VAL A 77 4.91 -10.29 -18.80
C VAL A 77 3.89 -11.12 -18.03
N ALA A 78 4.10 -11.30 -16.72
CA ALA A 78 3.15 -11.98 -15.84
C ALA A 78 1.91 -11.13 -15.51
N GLY A 79 1.85 -9.86 -15.93
CA GLY A 79 0.77 -8.92 -15.59
C GLY A 79 0.77 -8.51 -14.12
N LEU A 80 1.89 -8.65 -13.42
CA LEU A 80 2.08 -8.36 -12.00
C LEU A 80 2.83 -7.05 -11.75
N SER A 81 3.05 -6.26 -12.80
CA SER A 81 3.72 -4.95 -12.74
C SER A 81 2.95 -3.91 -11.92
N SER A 82 1.64 -4.07 -11.79
CA SER A 82 0.80 -3.18 -10.99
C SER A 82 -0.21 -3.96 -10.16
N ARG A 83 -0.63 -3.36 -9.03
CA ARG A 83 -1.73 -3.88 -8.23
C ARG A 83 -2.98 -3.06 -8.51
N ASP A 84 -4.06 -3.74 -8.88
CA ASP A 84 -5.38 -3.12 -8.94
C ASP A 84 -5.91 -2.97 -7.51
N VAL A 85 -5.73 -1.79 -6.93
CA VAL A 85 -6.16 -1.47 -5.57
C VAL A 85 -7.20 -0.37 -5.62
N THR A 86 -8.42 -0.69 -5.16
CA THR A 86 -9.49 0.30 -5.01
C THR A 86 -9.61 0.73 -3.54
N PRO A 87 -9.32 2.00 -3.20
CA PRO A 87 -9.48 2.49 -1.84
C PRO A 87 -10.96 2.66 -1.46
N PHE A 88 -11.25 2.60 -0.16
CA PHE A 88 -12.59 2.88 0.36
C PHE A 88 -12.54 3.68 1.67
N LEU A 89 -13.63 4.39 1.96
CA LEU A 89 -13.88 5.06 3.24
C LEU A 89 -15.13 4.45 3.88
N LYS A 90 -15.05 4.07 5.16
CA LYS A 90 -16.20 3.56 5.93
C LYS A 90 -16.63 4.58 6.96
N VAL A 91 -17.91 4.93 6.96
CA VAL A 91 -18.51 5.86 7.92
C VAL A 91 -19.68 5.19 8.63
N ARG A 92 -19.68 5.24 9.96
CA ARG A 92 -20.81 4.79 10.78
C ARG A 92 -21.82 5.94 10.88
N VAL A 93 -23.09 5.63 10.66
CA VAL A 93 -24.19 6.60 10.68
C VAL A 93 -25.32 6.08 11.56
N THR A 94 -26.21 6.97 11.95
CA THR A 94 -27.43 6.61 12.68
C THR A 94 -28.61 7.37 12.08
N GLY A 95 -29.77 6.71 12.05
CA GLY A 95 -31.02 7.35 11.64
C GLY A 95 -31.41 8.42 12.64
N LEU A 96 -31.78 9.61 12.15
CA LEU A 96 -32.21 10.71 12.99
C LEU A 96 -33.68 10.56 13.37
N ALA A 97 -33.98 10.65 14.66
CA ALA A 97 -35.34 10.70 15.19
C ALA A 97 -35.68 12.12 15.65
N HIS A 98 -36.78 12.66 15.13
CA HIS A 98 -37.27 13.98 15.51
C HIS A 98 -37.80 13.97 16.95
N LYS A 99 -37.50 15.01 17.75
CA LYS A 99 -37.89 15.08 19.17
C LYS A 99 -39.40 14.94 19.40
N ILE A 100 -40.21 15.55 18.52
CA ILE A 100 -41.68 15.61 18.65
C ILE A 100 -42.37 14.30 18.24
N SER A 101 -41.73 13.46 17.41
CA SER A 101 -42.33 12.25 16.83
C SER A 101 -41.89 10.94 17.53
N ALA A 102 -41.10 11.05 18.61
CA ALA A 102 -40.35 9.95 19.20
C ALA A 102 -41.24 8.93 19.94
N THR A 103 -41.89 8.04 19.19
CA THR A 103 -42.52 6.81 19.70
C THR A 103 -41.47 5.72 19.87
N LYS A 104 -40.65 5.73 20.95
CA LYS A 104 -39.69 4.64 21.31
C LYS A 104 -38.92 3.99 20.13
N THR A 105 -38.64 4.71 19.04
CA THR A 105 -37.92 4.16 17.90
C THR A 105 -36.44 4.16 18.23
N ILE A 106 -35.85 2.98 18.36
CA ILE A 106 -34.41 2.80 18.44
C ILE A 106 -33.81 3.38 17.15
N ASN A 107 -32.88 4.33 17.29
CA ASN A 107 -32.18 4.89 16.14
C ASN A 107 -31.46 3.72 15.43
N LYS A 108 -31.84 3.46 14.18
CA LYS A 108 -31.19 2.41 13.39
C LYS A 108 -29.79 2.86 13.02
N GLU A 109 -28.81 2.04 13.32
CA GLU A 109 -27.44 2.28 12.90
C GLU A 109 -27.19 1.77 11.49
N GLY A 110 -26.27 2.41 10.80
CA GLY A 110 -25.82 2.00 9.48
C GLY A 110 -24.32 2.16 9.32
N LEU A 111 -23.76 1.42 8.38
CA LEU A 111 -22.38 1.53 7.96
C LEU A 111 -22.34 1.79 6.45
N ILE A 112 -21.93 2.99 6.06
CA ILE A 112 -21.80 3.36 4.66
C ILE A 112 -20.35 3.12 4.21
N THR A 113 -20.16 2.34 3.16
CA THR A 113 -18.86 2.15 2.49
C THR A 113 -18.84 2.97 1.21
N ILE A 114 -17.93 3.92 1.11
CA ILE A 114 -17.71 4.78 -0.06
C ILE A 114 -16.49 4.24 -0.81
N TRP A 115 -16.72 3.63 -1.97
CA TRP A 115 -15.64 3.16 -2.84
C TRP A 115 -15.10 4.31 -3.69
N ASN A 116 -13.78 4.38 -3.82
CA ASN A 116 -13.06 5.44 -4.51
C ASN A 116 -13.53 6.86 -4.11
N PRO A 117 -13.41 7.24 -2.82
CA PRO A 117 -13.90 8.52 -2.32
C PRO A 117 -13.11 9.67 -2.92
N THR A 118 -13.81 10.73 -3.34
CA THR A 118 -13.18 11.96 -3.83
C THR A 118 -12.52 12.73 -2.67
N GLU A 119 -11.49 13.54 -2.95
CA GLU A 119 -10.84 14.38 -1.93
C GLU A 119 -11.84 15.29 -1.21
N LYS A 120 -12.82 15.82 -1.95
CA LYS A 120 -13.92 16.60 -1.38
C LYS A 120 -14.75 15.78 -0.38
N GLN A 121 -15.09 14.54 -0.70
CA GLN A 121 -15.81 13.67 0.25
C GLN A 121 -14.98 13.35 1.49
N LYS A 122 -13.65 13.21 1.37
CA LYS A 122 -12.77 13.00 2.52
C LYS A 122 -12.71 14.22 3.44
N ALA A 123 -12.71 15.43 2.88
CA ALA A 123 -12.66 16.68 3.63
C ALA A 123 -14.03 17.09 4.22
N ASP A 124 -15.11 16.90 3.46
CA ASP A 124 -16.45 17.41 3.82
C ASP A 124 -17.20 16.49 4.80
N LEU A 125 -16.90 15.18 4.81
CA LEU A 125 -17.54 14.22 5.70
C LEU A 125 -16.81 14.19 7.06
N VAL A 126 -17.42 14.81 8.06
CA VAL A 126 -16.88 14.92 9.42
C VAL A 126 -17.82 14.31 10.44
N GLU A 127 -17.26 13.88 11.56
CA GLU A 127 -18.02 13.26 12.65
C GLU A 127 -18.95 14.26 13.35
N GLY A 128 -20.09 13.77 13.82
CA GLY A 128 -21.05 14.57 14.58
C GLY A 128 -21.88 15.56 13.77
N GLN A 129 -21.70 15.60 12.44
CA GLN A 129 -22.52 16.40 11.55
C GLN A 129 -23.67 15.60 10.94
N VAL A 130 -24.69 16.33 10.49
CA VAL A 130 -25.88 15.76 9.86
C VAL A 130 -25.80 15.95 8.36
N TYR A 131 -26.05 14.87 7.62
CA TYR A 131 -26.07 14.88 6.17
C TYR A 131 -27.34 14.22 5.63
N ILE A 132 -27.86 14.77 4.55
CA ILE A 132 -28.81 14.09 3.68
C ILE A 132 -27.97 13.37 2.63
N ALA A 133 -27.97 12.03 2.70
CA ALA A 133 -27.28 11.18 1.74
C ALA A 133 -28.29 10.56 0.77
N THR A 134 -28.06 10.72 -0.53
CA THR A 134 -28.93 10.15 -1.59
C THR A 134 -28.12 9.31 -2.57
N GLY A 135 -28.75 8.31 -3.19
CA GLY A 135 -28.08 7.40 -4.12
C GLY A 135 -27.18 6.38 -3.41
N LEU A 136 -27.59 5.96 -2.20
CA LEU A 136 -26.99 4.84 -1.48
C LEU A 136 -27.65 3.53 -1.92
N LEU A 137 -26.84 2.48 -2.06
CA LEU A 137 -27.32 1.14 -2.39
C LEU A 137 -27.28 0.25 -1.14
N PRO A 138 -28.37 -0.46 -0.79
CA PRO A 138 -28.31 -1.41 0.31
C PRO A 138 -27.40 -2.59 -0.05
N SER A 139 -26.57 -3.00 0.90
CA SER A 139 -25.81 -4.24 0.82
C SER A 139 -26.64 -5.36 1.46
N ALA A 140 -26.72 -6.51 0.78
CA ALA A 140 -27.62 -7.60 1.11
C ALA A 140 -27.13 -8.38 2.35
N HIS A 141 -27.28 -7.81 3.54
CA HIS A 141 -27.00 -8.49 4.81
C HIS A 141 -28.11 -8.22 5.84
N CYS A 142 -28.66 -9.28 6.42
CA CYS A 142 -29.62 -9.21 7.50
C CYS A 142 -28.87 -9.13 8.84
N THR A 143 -28.52 -7.93 9.27
CA THR A 143 -28.10 -7.67 10.65
C THR A 143 -28.88 -6.47 11.21
N ASN A 144 -28.74 -6.20 12.51
CA ASN A 144 -29.31 -5.01 13.14
C ASN A 144 -28.70 -3.69 12.62
N ILE A 145 -27.63 -3.77 11.81
CA ILE A 145 -26.93 -2.64 11.20
C ILE A 145 -27.21 -2.63 9.70
N LEU A 146 -27.66 -1.48 9.19
CA LEU A 146 -27.87 -1.30 7.75
C LEU A 146 -26.53 -1.06 7.04
N TYR A 147 -26.07 -2.03 6.24
CA TYR A 147 -24.91 -1.84 5.37
C TYR A 147 -25.33 -1.17 4.08
N LEU A 148 -24.69 -0.04 3.76
CA LEU A 148 -25.00 0.79 2.61
C LEU A 148 -23.72 1.05 1.82
N HIS A 149 -23.81 1.07 0.50
CA HIS A 149 -22.70 1.38 -0.38
C HIS A 149 -22.95 2.70 -1.11
N ALA A 150 -21.91 3.53 -1.16
CA ALA A 150 -21.85 4.74 -1.95
C ALA A 150 -20.82 4.53 -3.07
N ARG A 151 -21.14 5.04 -4.26
CA ARG A 151 -20.31 4.88 -5.45
C ARG A 151 -19.74 6.25 -5.83
N GLY A 152 -18.63 6.63 -5.20
CA GLY A 152 -17.90 7.86 -5.47
C GLY A 152 -18.80 9.07 -5.78
N SER A 153 -18.75 9.55 -7.02
CA SER A 153 -19.46 10.74 -7.50
C SER A 153 -20.99 10.60 -7.67
N SER A 154 -21.55 9.38 -7.68
CA SER A 154 -23.00 9.20 -7.85
C SER A 154 -23.80 9.36 -6.56
N THR A 155 -23.12 9.35 -5.41
CA THR A 155 -23.75 9.57 -4.11
C THR A 155 -23.58 11.04 -3.72
N MET A 156 -24.71 11.72 -3.49
CA MET A 156 -24.71 13.11 -3.06
C MET A 156 -24.81 13.19 -1.54
N TRP A 157 -23.98 14.05 -0.96
CA TRP A 157 -23.95 14.35 0.47
C TRP A 157 -24.24 15.82 0.64
N LYS A 158 -25.38 16.16 1.26
CA LYS A 158 -25.76 17.54 1.54
C LYS A 158 -25.72 17.78 3.05
N PRO A 159 -24.84 18.65 3.57
CA PRO A 159 -24.83 18.97 4.98
C PRO A 159 -26.12 19.70 5.36
N LEU A 160 -26.66 19.37 6.53
CA LEU A 160 -27.79 20.07 7.12
C LEU A 160 -27.28 21.18 8.05
N ALA A 161 -27.96 22.33 8.06
CA ALA A 161 -27.58 23.44 8.93
C ALA A 161 -27.74 23.06 10.41
N SER A 162 -26.78 23.48 11.25
CA SER A 162 -26.75 23.18 12.69
C SER A 162 -28.05 23.56 13.42
N ALA A 163 -28.72 24.64 13.01
CA ALA A 163 -30.01 25.07 13.56
C ALA A 163 -31.12 24.00 13.40
N GLN A 164 -31.12 23.24 12.30
CA GLN A 164 -32.08 22.17 12.05
C GLN A 164 -31.66 20.87 12.73
N ALA A 165 -30.37 20.72 13.08
CA ALA A 165 -29.89 19.57 13.83
C ALA A 165 -30.41 19.56 15.28
N ALA A 166 -30.78 20.73 15.82
CA ALA A 166 -31.31 20.89 17.18
C ALA A 166 -32.69 20.23 17.38
N ASP A 167 -33.41 19.92 16.31
CA ASP A 167 -34.75 19.32 16.36
C ASP A 167 -34.71 17.79 16.54
N PHE A 168 -33.53 17.18 16.44
CA PHE A 168 -33.34 15.73 16.58
C PHE A 168 -32.88 15.33 17.98
N GLN A 169 -33.21 14.09 18.36
CA GLN A 169 -32.69 13.45 19.58
C GLN A 169 -31.15 13.37 19.55
N PRO A 170 -30.46 13.37 20.71
CA PRO A 170 -29.00 13.20 20.75
C PRO A 170 -28.55 11.95 19.99
N PHE A 171 -27.71 12.15 18.97
CA PHE A 171 -27.31 11.10 18.03
C PHE A 171 -25.79 10.86 17.99
N PHE A 172 -25.00 11.75 18.60
CA PHE A 172 -23.54 11.71 18.52
C PHE A 172 -22.90 11.72 19.90
N THR A 173 -21.87 10.89 20.08
CA THR A 173 -20.96 10.94 21.21
C THR A 173 -19.55 11.11 20.63
N PRO A 174 -18.85 12.23 20.91
CA PRO A 174 -17.49 12.43 20.42
C PRO A 174 -16.55 11.32 20.88
N ARG A 175 -15.53 11.02 20.06
CA ARG A 175 -14.45 10.12 20.45
C ARG A 175 -13.74 10.68 21.70
N LYS A 176 -13.50 9.82 22.68
CA LYS A 176 -12.76 10.16 23.90
C LYS A 176 -11.55 9.25 24.01
N ALA A 177 -10.42 9.81 24.40
CA ALA A 177 -9.29 9.00 24.85
C ALA A 177 -9.71 8.25 26.12
N VAL A 178 -9.35 6.97 26.21
CA VAL A 178 -9.61 6.15 27.38
C VAL A 178 -8.29 5.91 28.08
N GLU A 179 -8.24 6.12 29.40
CA GLU A 179 -7.12 5.69 30.22
C GLU A 179 -7.04 4.16 30.24
N LEU A 180 -5.82 3.61 30.19
CA LEU A 180 -5.61 2.16 30.17
C LEU A 180 -6.18 1.45 31.39
N SER A 181 -6.26 2.14 32.53
CA SER A 181 -6.91 1.68 33.76
C SER A 181 -8.39 1.34 33.58
N LEU A 182 -9.07 2.01 32.63
CA LEU A 182 -10.51 1.88 32.37
C LEU A 182 -10.80 0.99 31.15
N ILE A 183 -9.79 0.32 30.57
CA ILE A 183 -9.95 -0.45 29.33
C ILE A 183 -10.99 -1.58 29.46
N GLY A 184 -11.15 -2.16 30.66
CA GLY A 184 -12.14 -3.19 30.95
C GLY A 184 -13.59 -2.67 31.00
N GLU A 185 -13.77 -1.36 31.13
CA GLU A 185 -15.08 -0.70 31.17
C GLU A 185 -15.49 -0.12 29.80
N VAL A 186 -14.59 -0.17 28.81
CA VAL A 186 -14.89 0.31 27.45
C VAL A 186 -15.76 -0.70 26.73
N PRO A 187 -16.95 -0.30 26.24
CA PRO A 187 -17.76 -1.16 25.40
C PRO A 187 -16.98 -1.51 24.12
N LEU A 188 -16.72 -2.80 23.89
CA LEU A 188 -16.01 -3.32 22.70
C LEU A 188 -16.77 -3.03 21.39
N ALA A 189 -18.07 -2.80 21.50
CA ALA A 189 -18.92 -2.14 20.51
C ALA A 189 -20.09 -1.50 21.26
N ARG A 190 -20.53 -0.33 20.80
CA ARG A 190 -21.87 0.19 21.14
C ARG A 190 -22.87 -0.39 20.16
#